data_AF-A0A5E4D4E0-F1
#
_entry.id   AF-A0A5E4D4E0-F1
#
_cell.length_a   1.000
_cell.length_b   1.000
_cell.length_c   1.000
_cell.angle_alpha   90.00
_cell.angle_beta   90.00
_cell.angle_gamma   90.00
#
_symmetry.space_group_name_H-M   'P 1'
#
loop_
_entity.id
_entity.type
_entity.pdbx_description
1 polymer ?
#
loop_
_entity_poly.entity_id
_entity_poly.type
_entity_poly.pdbx_seq_one_letter_code
_entity_poly.pdbx_strand_id
1 'polypeptide(L)'
;QISAGYAPALDCHTAHIACSFAELKEKIHYHTGKKMEDGPKVLKSGDAAIVDMFAGKSMCVESFLDCPPLGNFVVHDMTRTESSVGVIKAMEKKAGRAVKVTKSAQKAQKAE
;
A
#
# COMPACT_ATOMS: atom_id res chain seq x y z
N GLN A 1 18.33 1.02 5.02
CA GLN A 1 17.85 1.97 6.04
C GLN A 1 16.71 2.75 5.42
N ILE A 2 15.53 2.70 6.02
CA ILE A 2 14.31 3.36 5.52
C ILE A 2 13.92 4.42 6.57
N SER A 3 13.61 5.63 6.11
CA SER A 3 13.12 6.73 6.94
C SER A 3 11.80 7.25 6.39
N ALA A 4 11.07 8.04 7.19
CA ALA A 4 9.92 8.78 6.70
C ALA A 4 10.32 9.66 5.48
N GLY A 5 9.41 9.77 4.51
CA GLY A 5 9.63 10.48 3.25
C GLY A 5 10.35 9.67 2.16
N TYR A 6 10.73 8.43 2.44
CA TYR A 6 11.31 7.54 1.43
C TYR A 6 10.25 7.09 0.42
N ALA A 7 10.58 7.15 -0.87
CA ALA A 7 9.64 6.96 -1.99
C ALA A 7 10.06 5.84 -2.95
N PRO A 8 9.91 4.56 -2.58
CA PRO A 8 10.20 3.44 -3.46
C PRO A 8 9.08 3.18 -4.48
N ALA A 9 9.37 2.33 -5.47
CA ALA A 9 8.34 1.78 -6.33
C ALA A 9 7.67 0.58 -5.66
N LEU A 10 6.35 0.46 -5.76
CA LEU A 10 5.58 -0.66 -5.25
C LEU A 10 4.97 -1.41 -6.42
N ASP A 11 5.17 -2.72 -6.39
CA ASP A 11 4.49 -3.69 -7.24
C ASP A 11 3.34 -4.31 -6.46
N CYS A 12 2.12 -3.95 -6.85
CA CYS A 12 0.89 -4.50 -6.29
C CYS A 12 0.08 -5.10 -7.44
N HIS A 13 0.00 -6.43 -7.48
CA HIS A 13 -0.59 -7.19 -8.59
C HIS A 13 0.05 -6.86 -9.95
N THR A 14 -0.61 -6.07 -10.79
CA THR A 14 -0.13 -5.63 -12.12
C THR A 14 0.28 -4.15 -12.13
N ALA A 15 0.11 -3.45 -11.02
CA ALA A 15 0.42 -2.02 -10.90
C ALA A 15 1.83 -1.83 -10.35
N HIS A 16 2.67 -1.10 -11.09
CA HIS A 16 3.99 -0.63 -10.66
C HIS A 16 3.93 0.90 -10.46
N ILE A 17 3.92 1.36 -9.20
CA ILE A 17 3.70 2.78 -8.87
C ILE A 17 4.63 3.22 -7.73
N ALA A 18 5.18 4.43 -7.82
CA ALA A 18 5.92 5.03 -6.72
C ALA A 18 4.97 5.43 -5.57
N CYS A 19 5.28 4.98 -4.35
CA CYS A 19 4.56 5.36 -3.15
C CYS A 19 5.54 6.01 -2.17
N SER A 20 5.11 7.06 -1.47
CA SER A 20 5.89 7.70 -0.41
C SER A 20 5.45 7.20 0.94
N PHE A 21 6.41 6.78 1.78
CA PHE A 21 6.14 6.50 3.19
C PHE A 21 5.94 7.81 3.93
N ALA A 22 4.71 8.06 4.37
CA ALA A 22 4.35 9.27 5.08
C ALA A 22 4.86 9.21 6.53
N GLU A 23 4.47 8.14 7.24
CA GLU A 23 4.75 7.99 8.65
C GLU A 23 5.00 6.52 8.99
N LEU A 24 6.08 6.28 9.74
CA LEU A 24 6.40 4.99 10.32
C LEU A 24 5.65 4.92 11.66
N LYS A 25 4.46 4.30 11.67
CA LYS A 25 3.61 4.27 12.87
C LYS A 25 4.24 3.44 13.98
N GLU A 26 4.58 2.19 13.69
CA GLU A 26 4.97 1.25 14.74
C GLU A 26 6.02 0.28 14.23
N LYS A 27 7.02 0.00 15.06
CA LYS A 27 7.92 -1.13 14.86
C LYS A 27 7.30 -2.37 15.52
N ILE A 28 7.18 -3.45 14.78
CA ILE A 28 6.60 -4.71 15.25
C ILE A 28 7.62 -5.85 15.18
N HIS A 29 7.45 -6.83 16.05
CA HIS A 29 8.23 -8.06 15.98
C HIS A 29 7.66 -8.98 14.89
N TYR A 30 8.47 -9.35 13.90
CA TYR A 30 8.03 -10.09 12.71
C TYR A 30 7.33 -11.43 13.00
N HIS A 31 7.72 -12.13 14.08
CA HIS A 31 7.17 -13.45 14.41
C HIS A 31 5.94 -13.41 15.32
N THR A 32 5.84 -12.40 16.20
CA THR A 32 4.82 -12.34 17.25
C THR A 32 3.79 -11.24 17.02
N GLY A 33 4.06 -10.32 16.09
CA GLY A 33 3.21 -9.16 15.81
C GLY A 33 3.11 -8.17 16.97
N LYS A 34 3.88 -8.35 18.06
CA LYS A 34 3.87 -7.44 19.20
C LYS A 34 4.58 -6.14 18.83
N LYS A 35 3.99 -5.02 19.25
CA LYS A 35 4.60 -3.68 19.13
C LYS A 35 5.87 -3.64 19.98
N MET A 36 6.96 -3.17 19.38
CA MET A 36 8.24 -2.95 20.06
C MET A 36 8.42 -1.47 20.38
N GLU A 37 8.19 -0.60 19.40
CA GLU A 37 8.40 0.84 19.52
C GLU A 37 7.32 1.60 18.74
N ASP A 38 6.88 2.73 19.28
CA ASP A 38 5.90 3.63 18.68
C ASP A 38 6.65 4.80 18.00
N GLY A 39 6.35 5.06 16.73
CA GLY A 39 6.98 6.11 15.93
C GLY A 39 8.49 5.95 15.67
N PRO A 40 9.00 4.80 15.19
CA PRO A 40 10.43 4.64 14.93
C PRO A 40 10.92 5.62 13.86
N LYS A 41 12.02 6.35 14.12
CA LYS A 41 12.60 7.29 13.14
C LYS A 41 13.20 6.60 11.92
N VAL A 42 13.65 5.36 12.09
CA VAL A 42 14.45 4.62 11.11
C VAL A 42 14.15 3.12 11.22
N LEU A 43 13.94 2.46 10.08
CA LEU A 43 13.89 1.00 9.97
C LEU A 43 15.17 0.45 9.34
N LYS A 44 15.63 -0.70 9.85
CA LYS A 44 16.77 -1.46 9.33
C LYS A 44 16.32 -2.74 8.64
N SER A 45 17.25 -3.39 7.94
CA SER A 45 16.99 -4.70 7.33
C SER A 45 16.64 -5.72 8.42
N GLY A 46 15.59 -6.52 8.19
CA GLY A 46 15.05 -7.49 9.16
C GLY A 46 14.01 -6.93 10.15
N ASP A 47 13.79 -5.62 10.17
CA ASP A 47 12.72 -5.03 10.98
C ASP A 47 11.36 -5.17 10.28
N ALA A 48 10.31 -5.43 11.06
CA ALA A 48 8.93 -5.32 10.59
C ALA A 48 8.28 -4.06 11.18
N ALA A 49 7.43 -3.40 10.41
CA ALA A 49 6.79 -2.17 10.82
C ALA A 49 5.42 -1.98 10.17
N ILE A 50 4.59 -1.16 10.80
CA ILE A 50 3.35 -0.63 10.25
C ILE A 50 3.64 0.79 9.76
N VAL A 51 3.33 1.04 8.50
CA VAL A 51 3.68 2.28 7.81
C VAL A 51 2.47 2.81 7.08
N ASP A 52 2.22 4.10 7.23
CA ASP A 52 1.27 4.83 6.39
C ASP A 52 1.98 5.32 5.14
N MET A 53 1.38 5.08 3.98
CA MET A 53 1.95 5.43 2.70
C MET A 53 0.92 6.08 1.78
N PHE A 54 1.40 7.00 0.94
CA PHE A 54 0.61 7.64 -0.10
C PHE A 54 1.08 7.20 -1.48
N ALA A 55 0.14 6.80 -2.32
CA ALA A 55 0.41 6.51 -3.72
C ALA A 55 0.55 7.81 -4.51
N GLY A 56 1.63 7.95 -5.30
CA GLY A 56 1.84 9.12 -6.14
C GLY A 56 0.88 9.21 -7.34
N LYS A 57 0.29 8.07 -7.73
CA LYS A 57 -0.73 7.95 -8.79
C LYS A 57 -1.95 7.22 -8.25
N SER A 58 -3.11 7.40 -8.89
CA SER A 58 -4.31 6.65 -8.53
C SER A 58 -4.06 5.16 -8.73
N MET A 59 -4.19 4.39 -7.65
CA MET A 59 -4.05 2.94 -7.66
C MET A 59 -5.25 2.30 -6.96
N CYS A 60 -5.62 1.10 -7.39
CA CYS A 60 -6.59 0.28 -6.71
C CYS A 60 -5.84 -0.75 -5.89
N VAL A 61 -6.04 -0.70 -4.58
CA VAL A 61 -5.58 -1.69 -3.62
C VAL A 61 -6.79 -2.14 -2.80
N GLU A 62 -6.68 -3.26 -2.11
CA GLU A 62 -7.71 -3.73 -1.17
C GLU A 62 -7.01 -4.27 0.11
N SER A 63 -7.79 -4.45 1.18
CA SER A 63 -7.29 -5.15 2.36
C SER A 63 -6.95 -6.60 2.01
N PHE A 64 -5.86 -7.12 2.57
CA PHE A 64 -5.45 -8.51 2.38
C PHE A 64 -6.54 -9.51 2.81
N LEU A 65 -7.36 -9.16 3.81
CA LEU A 65 -8.45 -10.02 4.28
C LEU A 65 -9.60 -10.11 3.27
N ASP A 66 -9.89 -9.01 2.56
CA ASP A 66 -11.01 -8.94 1.62
C ASP A 66 -10.61 -9.50 0.24
N CYS A 67 -9.42 -9.12 -0.23
CA CYS A 67 -8.89 -9.56 -1.51
C CYS A 67 -7.37 -9.79 -1.41
N PRO A 68 -6.93 -11.02 -1.03
CA PRO A 68 -5.52 -11.37 -0.94
C PRO A 68 -4.64 -10.99 -2.15
N PRO A 69 -5.08 -11.17 -3.42
CA PRO A 69 -4.23 -10.83 -4.57
C PRO A 69 -3.99 -9.32 -4.74
N LEU A 70 -4.87 -8.46 -4.21
CA LEU A 70 -4.73 -7.00 -4.28
C LEU A 70 -4.15 -6.39 -3.00
N GLY A 71 -4.00 -7.19 -1.94
CA GLY A 71 -3.46 -6.77 -0.65
C GLY A 71 -1.97 -7.08 -0.45
N ASN A 72 -1.36 -7.89 -1.30
CA ASN A 72 0.08 -8.18 -1.27
C ASN A 72 0.84 -7.19 -2.17
N PHE A 73 1.92 -6.63 -1.66
CA PHE A 73 2.80 -5.78 -2.45
C PHE A 73 4.28 -6.07 -2.18
N VAL A 74 5.08 -5.76 -3.19
CA VAL A 74 6.55 -5.81 -3.10
C VAL A 74 7.07 -4.40 -3.29
N VAL A 75 7.99 -4.01 -2.41
CA VAL A 75 8.69 -2.73 -2.47
C VAL A 75 9.99 -2.94 -3.24
N HIS A 76 10.15 -2.20 -4.33
CA HIS A 76 11.33 -2.17 -5.17
C HIS A 76 12.06 -0.83 -5.01
N ASP A 77 13.31 -0.89 -4.56
CA ASP A 77 14.24 0.23 -4.57
C ASP A 77 15.17 0.09 -5.79
N MET A 78 15.31 1.15 -6.60
CA MET A 78 16.27 1.15 -7.71
C MET A 78 17.72 1.06 -7.23
N THR A 79 18.01 1.52 -6.01
CA THR A 79 19.37 1.60 -5.44
C THR A 79 19.71 0.45 -4.50
N ARG A 80 18.76 -0.44 -4.19
CA ARG A 80 18.97 -1.57 -3.29
C ARG A 80 18.38 -2.84 -3.87
N THR A 81 19.15 -3.92 -3.81
CA THR A 81 18.70 -5.28 -4.16
C THR A 81 17.79 -5.92 -3.11
N GLU A 82 17.57 -5.27 -1.97
CA GLU A 82 16.66 -5.75 -0.92
C GLU A 82 15.22 -5.32 -1.21
N SER A 83 14.42 -6.24 -1.74
CA SER A 83 12.97 -6.09 -1.81
C SER A 83 12.35 -6.33 -0.44
N SER A 84 11.55 -5.36 0.04
CA SER A 84 10.70 -5.57 1.21
C SER A 84 9.34 -6.08 0.74
N VAL A 85 8.72 -6.99 1.49
CA VAL A 85 7.38 -7.51 1.19
C VAL A 85 6.42 -7.03 2.26
N GLY A 86 5.21 -6.65 1.87
CA GLY A 86 4.20 -6.15 2.79
C GLY A 86 2.80 -6.61 2.42
N VAL A 87 1.91 -6.49 3.40
CA VAL A 87 0.48 -6.74 3.26
C VAL A 87 -0.31 -5.52 3.69
N ILE A 88 -1.37 -5.21 2.94
CA ILE A 88 -2.25 -4.07 3.22
C ILE A 88 -3.24 -4.47 4.30
N LYS A 89 -3.18 -3.76 5.43
CA LYS A 89 -4.07 -3.99 6.57
C LYS A 89 -5.34 -3.16 6.51
N ALA A 90 -5.21 -1.92 6.03
CA ALA A 90 -6.31 -0.98 5.90
C ALA A 90 -5.97 0.02 4.80
N MET A 91 -7.00 0.63 4.22
CA MET A 91 -6.84 1.66 3.21
C MET A 91 -7.97 2.68 3.29
N GLU A 92 -7.68 3.90 2.86
CA GLU A 92 -8.69 4.94 2.70
C GLU A 92 -9.08 5.05 1.23
N LYS A 93 -10.34 4.73 0.91
CA LYS A 93 -10.85 4.87 -0.46
C LYS A 93 -11.06 6.34 -0.75
N LYS A 94 -10.38 6.86 -1.78
CA LYS A 94 -10.60 8.23 -2.25
C LYS A 94 -12.07 8.39 -2.66
N ALA A 95 -12.73 9.45 -2.16
CA ALA A 95 -14.12 9.75 -2.50
C ALA A 95 -14.31 9.77 -4.02
N GLY A 96 -15.29 8.98 -4.48
CA GLY A 96 -15.49 8.68 -5.90
C GLY A 96 -15.63 9.95 -6.75
N ARG A 97 -14.75 10.09 -7.74
CA ARG A 97 -14.96 11.07 -8.80
C ARG A 97 -16.09 10.55 -9.69
N ALA A 98 -17.00 11.43 -10.11
CA ALA A 98 -18.04 11.07 -11.08
C ALA A 98 -17.41 10.37 -12.29
N VAL A 99 -17.60 9.06 -12.39
CA VAL A 99 -17.04 8.24 -13.46
C VAL A 99 -17.90 8.47 -14.71
N LYS A 100 -17.24 8.63 -15.86
CA LYS A 100 -17.93 8.71 -17.15
C LYS A 100 -18.57 7.35 -17.44
N VAL A 101 -19.87 7.25 -17.17
CA VAL A 101 -20.64 6.03 -17.41
C VAL A 101 -20.81 5.83 -18.92
N THR A 102 -20.58 4.61 -19.40
CA THR A 102 -20.80 4.28 -20.81
C THR A 102 -22.30 4.27 -21.13
N LYS A 103 -22.67 4.62 -22.37
CA LYS A 103 -24.08 4.58 -22.80
C LYS A 103 -24.72 3.21 -22.61
N SER A 104 -23.96 2.13 -22.78
CA SER A 104 -24.42 0.76 -22.54
C SER A 104 -24.73 0.51 -21.06
N ALA A 105 -23.86 0.96 -20.14
CA ALA A 105 -24.11 0.84 -18.70
C ALA A 105 -25.33 1.67 -18.26
N GLN A 106 -25.52 2.88 -18.81
CA GLN A 106 -26.71 3.69 -18.57
C GLN A 106 -27.99 3.00 -19.07
N LYS A 107 -27.91 2.27 -20.19
CA LYS A 107 -29.06 1.53 -20.73
C LYS A 107 -29.40 0.31 -19.88
N ALA A 108 -28.40 -0.40 -19.36
CA ALA A 108 -28.60 -1.54 -18.47
C ALA A 108 -29.21 -1.11 -17.12
N GLN A 109 -28.79 0.02 -16.56
CA GLN A 109 -29.34 0.55 -15.30
C GLN A 109 -30.78 1.07 -15.40
N LYS A 110 -31.30 1.27 -16.62
CA LYS A 110 -32.69 1.71 -16.86
C LYS A 110 -33.61 0.57 -17.29
N ALA A 111 -33.09 -0.64 -17.43
CA ALA A 111 -33.84 -1.81 -17.89
C ALA A 111 -34.33 -2.68 -16.72
N GLU A 112 -34.22 -2.19 -15.48
CA GLU A 112 -34.88 -2.71 -14.28
C GLU A 112 -36.14 -1.89 -13.96
#